data_AF-A0AA43UF12-F1
#
_entry.id   AF-A0AA43UF12-F1
#
_cell.length_a   1.000
_cell.length_b   1.000
_cell.length_c   1.000
_cell.angle_alpha   90.00
_cell.angle_beta   90.00
_cell.angle_gamma   90.00
#
_symmetry.space_group_name_H-M   'P 1'
#
loop_
_entity.id
_entity.type
_entity.pdbx_description
1 polymer ?
#
loop_
_entity_poly.entity_id
_entity_poly.type
_entity_poly.pdbx_seq_one_letter_code
_entity_poly.pdbx_strand_id
1 'polypeptide(L)'
;MSNGRMIGRESELSYLEDLWNQKGLVTCCIWGRRRIGKTSILREFGKGKRTLFLQGIMGSYYENLSSLSLDISEFLGREIPQAPDLSHLMRTIEDICKEEHTLVIFDELPYLLESAPQASSVIQKSLDRGLNGLDCMFVICGSSISIMRKETEDAAKPLYGRFEHRKQIKPLSMDVCKGFHPDMDRDTSLRWYCTVGGIPYYHINTNSMNYQQLIEDKFLEKDSSWRSDAVGIILQEFNGNTNYTGAVKCIADGHVRQSEIADRMRIDRAACKRILDDLEFVGMIERKIPMGGSPKKPVYSIKDPFISFSFNIISNNTKLIESNSSKSVTYD
;
A
#
# COMPACT_ATOMS: atom_id res chain seq x y z
N MET A 1 -7.10 15.50 -0.37
CA MET A 1 -7.85 16.36 -1.30
C MET A 1 -7.29 17.77 -1.16
N SER A 2 -7.00 18.47 -2.25
CA SER A 2 -6.86 19.92 -2.26
C SER A 2 -8.06 20.45 -3.05
N ASN A 3 -8.80 21.42 -2.50
CA ASN A 3 -10.02 22.00 -3.09
C ASN A 3 -11.09 20.98 -3.52
N GLY A 4 -11.27 19.88 -2.77
CA GLY A 4 -12.35 18.91 -3.01
C GLY A 4 -12.18 18.00 -4.24
N ARG A 5 -11.12 18.14 -5.03
CA ARG A 5 -10.85 17.32 -6.22
C ARG A 5 -9.73 16.31 -5.97
N MET A 6 -9.89 15.10 -6.49
CA MET A 6 -8.82 14.10 -6.51
C MET A 6 -7.86 14.43 -7.65
N ILE A 7 -6.57 14.62 -7.34
CA ILE A 7 -5.56 14.96 -8.35
C ILE A 7 -4.96 13.69 -8.93
N GLY A 8 -4.97 13.56 -10.26
CA GLY A 8 -4.12 12.61 -10.97
C GLY A 8 -4.58 11.16 -10.93
N ARG A 9 -5.87 10.92 -10.67
CA ARG A 9 -6.48 9.59 -10.57
C ARG A 9 -7.62 9.37 -11.56
N GLU A 10 -7.74 10.25 -12.55
CA GLU A 10 -8.78 10.22 -13.58
C GLU A 10 -8.73 8.91 -14.38
N SER A 11 -7.53 8.39 -14.65
CA SER A 11 -7.36 7.13 -15.38
C SER A 11 -7.85 5.91 -14.58
N GLU A 12 -7.61 5.91 -13.27
CA GLU A 12 -8.03 4.84 -12.38
C GLU A 12 -9.54 4.88 -12.14
N LEU A 13 -10.12 6.08 -12.01
CA LEU A 13 -11.57 6.25 -11.90
C LEU A 13 -12.27 5.82 -13.19
N SER A 14 -11.82 6.32 -14.35
CA SER A 14 -12.37 5.92 -15.65
C SER A 14 -12.32 4.41 -15.85
N TYR A 15 -11.19 3.77 -15.51
CA TYR A 15 -11.06 2.33 -15.59
C TYR A 15 -12.10 1.59 -14.73
N LEU A 16 -12.35 2.07 -13.50
CA LEU A 16 -13.35 1.45 -12.62
C LEU A 16 -14.79 1.69 -13.11
N GLU A 17 -15.08 2.84 -13.71
CA GLU A 17 -16.38 3.09 -14.36
C GLU A 17 -16.59 2.18 -15.57
N ASP A 18 -15.57 1.96 -16.40
CA ASP A 18 -15.65 1.03 -17.53
C ASP A 18 -15.96 -0.39 -17.07
N LEU A 19 -15.40 -0.81 -15.93
CA LEU A 19 -15.71 -2.11 -15.31
C LEU A 19 -17.13 -2.16 -14.73
N TRP A 20 -17.57 -1.10 -14.04
CA TRP A 20 -18.91 -1.01 -13.46
C TRP A 20 -20.04 -1.12 -14.49
N ASN A 21 -19.79 -0.67 -15.72
CA ASN A 21 -20.78 -0.71 -16.79
C ASN A 21 -20.88 -2.08 -17.49
N GLN A 22 -20.06 -3.06 -17.10
CA GLN A 22 -20.19 -4.43 -17.59
C GLN A 22 -21.35 -5.14 -16.90
N LYS A 23 -21.85 -6.21 -17.52
CA LYS A 23 -22.96 -7.02 -16.98
C LYS A 23 -22.43 -8.24 -16.25
N GLY A 24 -23.14 -8.66 -15.21
CA GLY A 24 -22.84 -9.86 -14.43
C GLY A 24 -21.80 -9.59 -13.35
N LEU A 25 -21.16 -10.66 -12.87
CA LEU A 25 -20.15 -10.56 -11.82
C LEU A 25 -18.85 -10.01 -12.40
N VAL A 26 -18.46 -8.81 -11.96
CA VAL A 26 -17.19 -8.18 -12.31
C VAL A 26 -16.26 -8.21 -11.10
N THR A 27 -15.09 -8.84 -11.22
CA THR A 27 -14.12 -8.94 -10.11
C THR A 27 -12.88 -8.09 -10.38
N CYS A 28 -12.50 -7.26 -9.41
CA CYS A 28 -11.31 -6.40 -9.51
C CYS A 28 -10.44 -6.48 -8.26
N CYS A 29 -9.16 -6.78 -8.43
CA CYS A 29 -8.17 -6.71 -7.36
C CYS A 29 -7.30 -5.46 -7.54
N ILE A 30 -7.26 -4.61 -6.50
CA ILE A 30 -6.47 -3.38 -6.48
C ILE A 30 -5.41 -3.46 -5.39
N TRP A 31 -4.16 -3.17 -5.72
CA TRP A 31 -3.10 -3.11 -4.71
C TRP A 31 -2.15 -1.95 -4.99
N GLY A 32 -1.33 -1.63 -4.01
CA GLY A 32 -0.33 -0.57 -4.12
C GLY A 32 0.11 -0.10 -2.76
N ARG A 33 1.22 0.65 -2.74
CA ARG A 33 1.85 1.09 -1.49
C ARG A 33 0.84 1.75 -0.54
N ARG A 34 1.12 1.64 0.76
CA ARG A 34 0.40 2.40 1.79
C ARG A 34 0.37 3.89 1.43
N ARG A 35 -0.73 4.58 1.76
CA ARG A 35 -0.94 6.04 1.53
C ARG A 35 -0.97 6.52 0.07
N ILE A 36 -0.97 5.60 -0.90
CA ILE A 36 -1.04 5.94 -2.33
C ILE A 36 -2.42 6.47 -2.79
N GLY A 37 -3.45 6.32 -1.94
CA GLY A 37 -4.81 6.81 -2.19
C GLY A 37 -5.85 5.76 -2.56
N LYS A 38 -5.61 4.45 -2.37
CA LYS A 38 -6.55 3.37 -2.75
C LYS A 38 -7.97 3.56 -2.19
N THR A 39 -8.10 3.65 -0.86
CA THR A 39 -9.38 3.90 -0.18
C THR A 39 -10.05 5.16 -0.68
N SER A 40 -9.29 6.23 -0.93
CA SER A 40 -9.83 7.48 -1.47
C SER A 40 -10.39 7.28 -2.89
N ILE A 41 -9.67 6.59 -3.78
CA ILE A 41 -10.11 6.26 -5.15
C ILE A 41 -11.41 5.46 -5.10
N LEU A 42 -11.45 4.42 -4.26
CA LEU A 42 -12.61 3.53 -4.13
C LEU A 42 -13.83 4.23 -3.54
N ARG A 43 -13.64 5.10 -2.53
CA ARG A 43 -14.72 5.92 -1.98
C ARG A 43 -15.24 6.94 -3.00
N GLU A 44 -14.35 7.56 -3.78
CA GLU A 44 -14.76 8.48 -4.85
C GLU A 44 -15.56 7.75 -5.93
N PHE A 45 -15.06 6.59 -6.37
CA PHE A 45 -15.73 5.73 -7.35
C PHE A 45 -17.11 5.24 -6.87
N GLY A 46 -17.26 4.91 -5.58
CA GLY A 46 -18.53 4.46 -5.02
C GLY A 46 -19.60 5.55 -4.87
N LYS A 47 -19.27 6.84 -5.05
CA LYS A 47 -20.27 7.92 -4.96
C LYS A 47 -21.35 7.75 -6.02
N GLY A 48 -22.61 7.87 -5.60
CA GLY A 48 -23.77 7.72 -6.49
C GLY A 48 -24.08 6.27 -6.89
N LYS A 49 -23.38 5.27 -6.34
CA LYS A 49 -23.63 3.84 -6.54
C LYS A 49 -24.11 3.19 -5.25
N ARG A 50 -24.89 2.11 -5.36
CA ARG A 50 -25.22 1.25 -4.22
C ARG A 50 -23.94 0.50 -3.80
N THR A 51 -23.26 1.03 -2.78
CA THR A 51 -21.90 0.60 -2.41
C THR A 51 -21.86 0.03 -1.00
N LEU A 52 -21.54 -1.25 -0.88
CA LEU A 52 -21.19 -1.89 0.39
C LEU A 52 -19.67 -1.81 0.57
N PHE A 53 -19.23 -0.98 1.52
CA PHE A 53 -17.81 -0.78 1.81
C PHE A 53 -17.43 -1.52 3.10
N LEU A 54 -16.63 -2.57 2.98
CA LEU A 54 -16.17 -3.44 4.04
C LEU A 54 -14.70 -3.15 4.33
N GLN A 55 -14.35 -2.88 5.59
CA GLN A 55 -12.99 -2.52 5.96
C GLN A 55 -12.36 -3.57 6.88
N GLY A 56 -11.32 -4.24 6.39
CA GLY A 56 -10.46 -5.10 7.21
C GLY A 56 -9.69 -4.28 8.24
N ILE A 57 -9.54 -4.83 9.45
CA ILE A 57 -8.84 -4.18 10.55
C ILE A 57 -7.70 -5.06 11.08
N MET A 58 -6.61 -4.42 11.49
CA MET A 58 -5.54 -5.12 12.20
C MET A 58 -6.09 -5.58 13.55
N GLY A 59 -6.25 -6.89 13.72
CA GLY A 59 -6.85 -7.47 14.90
C GLY A 59 -7.11 -8.96 14.73
N SER A 60 -7.81 -9.53 15.70
CA SER A 60 -8.27 -10.91 15.66
C SER A 60 -9.34 -11.12 14.58
N TYR A 61 -9.57 -12.39 14.23
CA TYR A 61 -10.65 -12.77 13.32
C TYR A 61 -12.04 -12.38 13.87
N TYR A 62 -12.24 -12.47 15.19
CA TYR A 62 -13.49 -12.05 15.83
C TYR A 62 -13.73 -10.55 15.67
N GLU A 63 -12.72 -9.71 15.94
CA GLU A 63 -12.81 -8.26 15.75
C GLU A 63 -13.08 -7.89 14.30
N ASN A 64 -12.44 -8.58 13.34
CA ASN A 64 -12.76 -8.40 11.92
C ASN A 64 -14.21 -8.75 11.61
N LEU A 65 -14.74 -9.89 12.08
CA LEU A 65 -16.14 -10.25 11.87
C LEU A 65 -17.10 -9.23 12.50
N SER A 66 -16.80 -8.72 13.70
CA SER A 66 -17.58 -7.66 14.33
C SER A 66 -17.58 -6.40 13.47
N SER A 67 -16.40 -5.92 13.05
CA SER A 67 -16.26 -4.72 12.20
C SER A 67 -17.02 -4.86 10.89
N LEU A 68 -16.83 -5.98 10.18
CA LEU A 68 -17.49 -6.23 8.89
C LEU A 68 -19.01 -6.37 9.04
N SER A 69 -19.51 -6.88 10.17
CA SER A 69 -20.94 -6.93 10.45
C SER A 69 -21.52 -5.54 10.75
N LEU A 70 -20.74 -4.65 11.36
CA LEU A 70 -21.10 -3.24 11.54
C LEU A 70 -21.16 -2.51 10.19
N ASP A 71 -20.17 -2.71 9.32
CA ASP A 71 -20.16 -2.14 7.97
C ASP A 71 -21.43 -2.54 7.17
N ILE A 72 -21.86 -3.81 7.27
CA ILE A 72 -23.12 -4.27 6.66
C ILE A 72 -24.34 -3.63 7.34
N SER A 73 -24.34 -3.47 8.67
CA SER A 73 -25.44 -2.81 9.39
C SER A 73 -25.61 -1.36 8.93
N GLU A 74 -24.51 -0.63 8.80
CA GLU A 74 -24.50 0.75 8.30
C GLU A 74 -25.03 0.84 6.87
N PHE A 75 -24.60 -0.07 5.99
CA PHE A 75 -25.09 -0.17 4.61
C PHE A 75 -26.61 -0.43 4.55
N LEU A 76 -27.12 -1.33 5.40
CA LEU A 76 -28.55 -1.66 5.45
C LEU A 76 -29.40 -0.62 6.17
N GLY A 77 -28.79 0.34 6.88
CA GLY A 77 -29.50 1.31 7.71
C GLY A 77 -30.22 0.69 8.91
N ARG A 78 -29.81 -0.51 9.36
CA ARG A 78 -30.37 -1.21 10.51
C ARG A 78 -29.32 -2.11 11.15
N GLU A 79 -29.44 -2.31 12.45
CA GLU A 79 -28.58 -3.25 13.16
C GLU A 79 -28.83 -4.69 12.69
N ILE A 80 -27.74 -5.40 12.39
CA ILE A 80 -27.75 -6.84 12.22
C ILE A 80 -26.87 -7.50 13.30
N PRO A 81 -27.22 -8.73 13.75
CA PRO A 81 -26.33 -9.49 14.63
C PRO A 81 -24.97 -9.71 13.98
N GLN A 82 -23.92 -9.78 14.79
CA GLN A 82 -22.61 -10.20 14.31
C GLN A 82 -22.72 -11.57 13.62
N ALA A 83 -22.13 -11.67 12.43
CA ALA A 83 -22.08 -12.93 11.70
C ALA A 83 -21.30 -14.00 12.50
N PRO A 84 -21.83 -15.23 12.65
CA PRO A 84 -21.14 -16.31 13.37
C PRO A 84 -19.78 -16.68 12.76
N ASP A 85 -19.67 -16.56 11.43
CA ASP A 85 -18.46 -16.79 10.67
C ASP A 85 -18.52 -16.03 9.34
N LEU A 86 -17.39 -16.04 8.62
CA LEU A 86 -17.28 -15.40 7.32
C LEU A 86 -18.22 -16.01 6.27
N SER A 87 -18.59 -17.29 6.36
CA SER A 87 -19.53 -17.91 5.41
C SER A 87 -20.96 -17.39 5.60
N HIS A 88 -21.37 -17.07 6.81
CA HIS A 88 -22.62 -16.37 7.08
C HIS A 88 -22.54 -14.92 6.59
N LEU A 89 -21.44 -14.23 6.84
CA LEU A 89 -21.23 -12.87 6.38
C LEU A 89 -21.30 -12.77 4.85
N MET A 90 -20.61 -13.67 4.13
CA MET A 90 -20.65 -13.71 2.67
C MET A 90 -22.05 -14.04 2.13
N ARG A 91 -22.83 -14.90 2.79
CA ARG A 91 -24.24 -15.12 2.41
C ARG A 91 -25.09 -13.87 2.52
N THR A 92 -24.89 -13.06 3.57
CA THR A 92 -25.54 -11.75 3.67
C THR A 92 -25.16 -10.83 2.51
N ILE A 93 -23.88 -10.82 2.11
CA ILE A 93 -23.42 -10.06 0.93
C ILE A 93 -24.07 -10.58 -0.36
N GLU A 94 -24.16 -11.90 -0.53
CA GLU A 94 -24.85 -12.52 -1.67
C GLU A 94 -26.31 -12.10 -1.73
N ASP A 95 -27.03 -12.09 -0.60
CA ASP A 95 -28.43 -11.66 -0.53
C ASP A 95 -28.58 -10.17 -0.87
N ILE A 96 -27.67 -9.31 -0.38
CA ILE A 96 -27.60 -7.90 -0.77
C ILE A 96 -27.44 -7.75 -2.29
N CYS A 97 -26.57 -8.55 -2.91
CA CYS A 97 -26.30 -8.46 -4.36
C CYS A 97 -27.45 -9.02 -5.21
N LYS A 98 -28.34 -9.86 -4.67
CA LYS A 98 -29.52 -10.37 -5.39
C LYS A 98 -30.62 -9.32 -5.54
N GLU A 99 -30.67 -8.34 -4.64
CA GLU A 99 -31.71 -7.32 -4.63
C GLU A 99 -31.51 -6.28 -5.75
N GLU A 100 -30.27 -5.80 -5.92
CA GLU A 100 -29.94 -4.71 -6.84
C GLU A 100 -28.45 -4.73 -7.18
N HIS A 101 -28.11 -4.17 -8.35
CA HIS A 101 -26.72 -4.01 -8.79
C HIS A 101 -25.89 -3.27 -7.73
N THR A 102 -24.92 -3.98 -7.15
CA THR A 102 -24.18 -3.53 -5.97
C THR A 102 -22.68 -3.55 -6.21
N LEU A 103 -22.02 -2.48 -5.78
CA LEU A 103 -20.57 -2.39 -5.65
C LEU A 103 -20.16 -2.89 -4.27
N VAL A 104 -19.50 -4.04 -4.20
CA VAL A 104 -18.95 -4.57 -2.94
C VAL A 104 -17.46 -4.31 -2.91
N ILE A 105 -16.98 -3.61 -1.89
CA ILE A 105 -15.57 -3.25 -1.73
C ILE A 105 -15.05 -3.85 -0.43
N PHE A 106 -14.06 -4.73 -0.51
CA PHE A 106 -13.28 -5.22 0.63
C PHE A 106 -11.94 -4.47 0.68
N ASP A 107 -11.86 -3.43 1.51
CA ASP A 107 -10.64 -2.66 1.74
C ASP A 107 -9.75 -3.31 2.82
N GLU A 108 -8.44 -3.21 2.62
CA GLU A 108 -7.40 -3.86 3.43
C GLU A 108 -7.69 -5.36 3.74
N LEU A 109 -8.09 -6.12 2.72
CA LEU A 109 -8.26 -7.58 2.78
C LEU A 109 -7.08 -8.34 3.45
N PRO A 110 -5.80 -7.92 3.29
CA PRO A 110 -4.68 -8.59 3.95
C PRO A 110 -4.86 -8.77 5.46
N TYR A 111 -5.50 -7.82 6.17
CA TYR A 111 -5.71 -7.96 7.62
C TYR A 111 -6.67 -9.11 7.97
N LEU A 112 -7.69 -9.35 7.16
CA LEU A 112 -8.57 -10.51 7.33
C LEU A 112 -7.81 -11.81 7.05
N LEU A 113 -6.97 -11.83 6.00
CA LEU A 113 -6.23 -13.03 5.62
C LEU A 113 -5.12 -13.40 6.61
N GLU A 114 -4.49 -12.41 7.24
CA GLU A 114 -3.51 -12.62 8.31
C GLU A 114 -4.14 -13.26 9.55
N SER A 115 -5.34 -12.82 9.93
CA SER A 115 -6.07 -13.37 11.09
C SER A 115 -6.84 -14.65 10.78
N ALA A 116 -7.21 -14.89 9.52
CA ALA A 116 -7.95 -16.06 9.07
C ALA A 116 -7.57 -16.48 7.63
N PRO A 117 -6.51 -17.27 7.44
CA PRO A 117 -6.04 -17.69 6.11
C PRO A 117 -7.10 -18.41 5.26
N GLN A 118 -8.03 -19.13 5.90
CA GLN A 118 -9.15 -19.81 5.26
C GLN A 118 -10.17 -18.85 4.61
N ALA A 119 -10.11 -17.54 4.91
CA ALA A 119 -11.01 -16.55 4.34
C ALA A 119 -10.95 -16.52 2.81
N SER A 120 -9.77 -16.73 2.23
CA SER A 120 -9.57 -16.86 0.78
C SER A 120 -10.47 -17.93 0.15
N SER A 121 -10.58 -19.11 0.77
CA SER A 121 -11.44 -20.21 0.31
C SER A 121 -12.93 -19.90 0.44
N VAL A 122 -13.33 -19.17 1.51
CA VAL A 122 -14.72 -18.76 1.70
C VAL A 122 -15.13 -17.72 0.66
N ILE A 123 -14.26 -16.74 0.38
CA ILE A 123 -14.47 -15.75 -0.68
C ILE A 123 -14.53 -16.44 -2.04
N GLN A 124 -13.60 -17.36 -2.35
CA GLN A 124 -13.62 -18.14 -3.58
C GLN A 124 -14.97 -18.84 -3.78
N LYS A 125 -15.45 -19.57 -2.77
CA LYS A 125 -16.74 -20.27 -2.83
C LYS A 125 -17.91 -19.32 -3.14
N SER A 126 -17.88 -18.13 -2.55
CA SER A 126 -18.92 -17.12 -2.73
C SER A 126 -18.86 -16.53 -4.15
N LEU A 127 -17.66 -16.23 -4.67
CA LEU A 127 -17.47 -15.77 -6.05
C LEU A 127 -17.94 -16.83 -7.06
N ASP A 128 -17.53 -18.09 -6.89
CA ASP A 128 -17.80 -19.16 -7.86
C ASP A 128 -19.28 -19.59 -7.89
N ARG A 129 -20.01 -19.46 -6.76
CA ARG A 129 -21.36 -20.01 -6.60
C ARG A 129 -22.42 -19.00 -6.19
N GLY A 130 -22.11 -18.12 -5.25
CA GLY A 130 -23.08 -17.22 -4.63
C GLY A 130 -23.32 -15.94 -5.42
N LEU A 131 -22.23 -15.33 -5.89
CA LEU A 131 -22.23 -14.10 -6.67
C LEU A 131 -22.21 -14.36 -8.19
N ASN A 132 -21.78 -15.54 -8.61
CA ASN A 132 -21.80 -15.92 -10.02
C ASN A 132 -23.23 -15.89 -10.58
N GLY A 133 -23.41 -15.17 -11.69
CA GLY A 133 -24.73 -14.96 -12.31
C GLY A 133 -25.54 -13.80 -11.72
N LEU A 134 -25.04 -13.10 -10.69
CA LEU A 134 -25.60 -11.83 -10.22
C LEU A 134 -24.97 -10.66 -10.97
N ASP A 135 -25.65 -9.52 -10.99
CA ASP A 135 -25.12 -8.26 -11.49
C ASP A 135 -24.48 -7.52 -10.31
N CYS A 136 -23.18 -7.65 -10.12
CA CYS A 136 -22.44 -6.99 -9.05
C CYS A 136 -20.96 -6.83 -9.38
N MET A 137 -20.34 -5.78 -8.83
CA MET A 137 -18.90 -5.59 -8.92
C MET A 137 -18.28 -5.88 -7.56
N PHE A 138 -17.40 -6.88 -7.50
CA PHE A 138 -16.68 -7.28 -6.29
C PHE A 138 -15.22 -6.85 -6.35
N VAL A 139 -14.86 -5.86 -5.54
CA VAL A 139 -13.52 -5.27 -5.49
C VAL A 139 -12.83 -5.67 -4.20
N ILE A 140 -11.63 -6.24 -4.30
CA ILE A 140 -10.74 -6.40 -3.15
C ILE A 140 -9.57 -5.43 -3.28
N CYS A 141 -9.10 -4.90 -2.16
CA CYS A 141 -7.86 -4.16 -2.17
C CYS A 141 -7.03 -4.31 -0.89
N GLY A 142 -5.76 -3.92 -0.98
CA GLY A 142 -4.84 -4.02 0.15
C GLY A 142 -3.54 -3.27 -0.04
N SER A 143 -2.98 -2.80 1.07
CA SER A 143 -1.67 -2.14 1.11
C SER A 143 -0.49 -3.10 1.09
N SER A 144 -0.66 -4.34 1.57
CA SER A 144 0.33 -5.40 1.44
C SER A 144 0.35 -5.93 0.01
N ILE A 145 1.32 -5.44 -0.77
CA ILE A 145 1.49 -5.81 -2.18
C ILE A 145 1.80 -7.31 -2.28
N SER A 146 2.64 -7.83 -1.39
CA SER A 146 3.05 -9.22 -1.34
C SER A 146 1.86 -10.15 -1.11
N ILE A 147 0.99 -9.86 -0.13
CA ILE A 147 -0.20 -10.67 0.14
C ILE A 147 -1.17 -10.59 -1.04
N MET A 148 -1.56 -9.40 -1.48
CA MET A 148 -2.55 -9.24 -2.55
C MET A 148 -2.14 -9.92 -3.85
N ARG A 149 -0.86 -9.79 -4.23
CA ARG A 149 -0.33 -10.46 -5.42
C ARG A 149 -0.23 -11.96 -5.23
N LYS A 150 0.31 -12.44 -4.10
CA LYS A 150 0.39 -13.89 -3.83
C LYS A 150 -1.00 -14.53 -3.89
N GLU A 151 -1.99 -13.95 -3.24
CA GLU A 151 -3.36 -14.50 -3.21
C GLU A 151 -4.03 -14.57 -4.60
N THR A 152 -3.73 -13.63 -5.49
CA THR A 152 -4.42 -13.53 -6.79
C THR A 152 -3.59 -14.03 -7.99
N GLU A 153 -2.27 -14.13 -7.86
CA GLU A 153 -1.33 -14.52 -8.93
C GLU A 153 -0.71 -15.91 -8.72
N ASP A 154 -0.72 -16.49 -7.51
CA ASP A 154 -0.14 -17.82 -7.24
C ASP A 154 -1.18 -18.94 -7.46
N ALA A 155 -0.88 -19.88 -8.36
CA ALA A 155 -1.76 -21.01 -8.68
C ALA A 155 -2.09 -21.93 -7.50
N ALA A 156 -1.30 -21.89 -6.42
CA ALA A 156 -1.59 -22.63 -5.19
C ALA A 156 -2.67 -21.97 -4.31
N LYS A 157 -3.06 -20.72 -4.61
CA LYS A 157 -3.99 -19.94 -3.78
C LYS A 157 -5.44 -20.03 -4.27
N PRO A 158 -6.44 -20.03 -3.37
CA PRO A 158 -7.84 -20.14 -3.76
C PRO A 158 -8.33 -19.02 -4.69
N LEU A 159 -7.83 -17.79 -4.52
CA LEU A 159 -8.27 -16.65 -5.33
C LEU A 159 -7.57 -16.55 -6.69
N TYR A 160 -6.70 -17.51 -7.04
CA TYR A 160 -6.00 -17.54 -8.32
C TYR A 160 -6.97 -17.55 -9.50
N GLY A 161 -6.82 -16.55 -10.38
CA GLY A 161 -7.65 -16.41 -11.57
C GLY A 161 -9.11 -16.03 -11.30
N ARG A 162 -9.50 -15.70 -10.06
CA ARG A 162 -10.88 -15.29 -9.71
C ARG A 162 -11.09 -13.78 -9.75
N PHE A 163 -10.00 -13.04 -9.81
CA PHE A 163 -9.98 -11.60 -10.08
C PHE A 163 -9.48 -11.38 -11.50
N GLU A 164 -10.42 -11.28 -12.44
CA GLU A 164 -10.13 -11.07 -13.86
C GLU A 164 -9.39 -9.75 -14.04
N HIS A 165 -9.89 -8.69 -13.41
CA HIS A 165 -9.28 -7.39 -13.43
C HIS A 165 -8.30 -7.23 -12.28
N ARG A 166 -7.12 -6.72 -12.60
CA ARG A 166 -6.03 -6.52 -11.64
C ARG A 166 -5.36 -5.17 -11.91
N LYS A 167 -5.33 -4.30 -10.90
CA LYS A 167 -4.79 -2.94 -11.03
C LYS A 167 -3.84 -2.61 -9.89
N GLN A 168 -2.57 -2.44 -10.22
CA GLN A 168 -1.63 -1.78 -9.32
C GLN A 168 -1.80 -0.26 -9.40
N ILE A 169 -2.12 0.38 -8.27
CA ILE A 169 -2.04 1.83 -8.13
C ILE A 169 -0.58 2.21 -7.98
N LYS A 170 -0.07 3.01 -8.93
CA LYS A 170 1.32 3.46 -8.96
C LYS A 170 1.47 4.87 -8.37
N PRO A 171 2.67 5.21 -7.87
CA PRO A 171 2.97 6.58 -7.49
C PRO A 171 2.71 7.51 -8.67
N LEU A 172 2.21 8.71 -8.37
CA LEU A 172 1.99 9.77 -9.36
C LEU A 172 3.32 10.18 -9.99
N SER A 173 3.28 10.66 -11.24
CA SER A 173 4.46 11.28 -11.84
C SER A 173 4.75 12.63 -11.20
N MET A 174 5.99 13.10 -11.33
CA MET A 174 6.38 14.44 -10.87
C MET A 174 5.48 15.53 -11.45
N ASP A 175 5.12 15.43 -12.74
CA ASP A 175 4.27 16.42 -13.39
C ASP A 175 2.86 16.46 -12.81
N VAL A 176 2.30 15.31 -12.46
CA VAL A 176 0.99 15.26 -11.78
C VAL A 176 1.10 15.79 -10.35
N CYS A 177 2.21 15.52 -9.66
CA CYS A 177 2.44 16.02 -8.31
C CYS A 177 2.50 17.56 -8.21
N LYS A 178 2.81 18.27 -9.31
CA LYS A 178 2.72 19.74 -9.36
C LYS A 178 1.32 20.26 -9.06
N GLY A 179 0.27 19.47 -9.32
CA GLY A 179 -1.10 19.84 -8.98
C GLY A 179 -1.34 20.04 -7.48
N PHE A 180 -0.50 19.49 -6.61
CA PHE A 180 -0.55 19.72 -5.16
C PHE A 180 0.20 21.00 -4.74
N HIS A 181 1.05 21.53 -5.62
CA HIS A 181 2.01 22.60 -5.35
C HIS A 181 2.04 23.59 -6.53
N PRO A 182 0.93 24.29 -6.84
CA PRO A 182 0.77 25.03 -8.09
C PRO A 182 1.79 26.16 -8.28
N ASP A 183 2.24 26.77 -7.19
CA ASP A 183 3.17 27.91 -7.20
C ASP A 183 4.64 27.48 -7.07
N MET A 184 4.93 26.18 -7.00
CA MET A 184 6.27 25.65 -6.78
C MET A 184 7.07 25.62 -8.08
N ASP A 185 8.30 26.15 -8.05
CA ASP A 185 9.20 26.12 -9.19
C ASP A 185 9.68 24.69 -9.53
N ARG A 186 10.23 24.53 -10.73
CA ARG A 186 10.62 23.21 -11.25
C ARG A 186 11.76 22.56 -10.46
N ASP A 187 12.75 23.31 -9.99
CA ASP A 187 13.89 22.75 -9.24
C ASP A 187 13.41 22.27 -7.87
N THR A 188 12.63 23.09 -7.18
CA THR A 188 12.01 22.73 -5.90
C THR A 188 11.10 21.51 -6.05
N SER A 189 10.27 21.47 -7.11
CA SER A 189 9.39 20.32 -7.40
C SER A 189 10.17 19.03 -7.63
N LEU A 190 11.30 19.09 -8.34
CA LEU A 190 12.18 17.95 -8.55
C LEU A 190 12.78 17.47 -7.22
N ARG A 191 13.33 18.38 -6.41
CA ARG A 191 13.87 18.04 -5.08
C ARG A 191 12.81 17.40 -4.19
N TRP A 192 11.60 17.94 -4.17
CA TRP A 192 10.46 17.39 -3.43
C TRP A 192 10.16 15.96 -3.87
N TYR A 193 10.03 15.74 -5.18
CA TYR A 193 9.72 14.43 -5.74
C TYR A 193 10.84 13.41 -5.49
N CYS A 194 12.11 13.82 -5.56
CA CYS A 194 13.25 12.98 -5.19
C CYS A 194 13.27 12.61 -3.69
N THR A 195 12.64 13.43 -2.83
CA THR A 195 12.57 13.19 -1.38
C THR A 195 11.39 12.31 -0.98
N VAL A 196 10.18 12.59 -1.46
CA VAL A 196 8.95 11.89 -1.01
C VAL A 196 8.29 11.00 -2.06
N GLY A 197 8.78 11.05 -3.30
CA GLY A 197 8.21 10.31 -4.44
C GLY A 197 6.80 10.76 -4.78
N GLY A 198 6.13 9.98 -5.65
CA GLY A 198 4.77 10.28 -6.11
C GLY A 198 3.64 9.85 -5.19
N ILE A 199 3.82 9.85 -3.85
CA ILE A 199 2.79 9.38 -2.92
C ILE A 199 1.91 10.56 -2.49
N PRO A 200 0.60 10.59 -2.84
CA PRO A 200 -0.25 11.75 -2.62
C PRO A 200 -0.31 12.24 -1.17
N TYR A 201 -0.27 11.33 -0.19
CA TYR A 201 -0.27 11.69 1.22
C TYR A 201 0.83 12.69 1.58
N TYR A 202 2.06 12.47 1.12
CA TYR A 202 3.17 13.36 1.48
C TYR A 202 2.99 14.75 0.87
N HIS A 203 2.52 14.84 -0.38
CA HIS A 203 2.24 16.12 -1.03
C HIS A 203 1.08 16.87 -0.36
N ILE A 204 -0.01 16.20 -0.01
CA ILE A 204 -1.17 16.82 0.65
C ILE A 204 -0.78 17.39 2.02
N ASN A 205 0.05 16.68 2.79
CA ASN A 205 0.45 17.09 4.14
C ASN A 205 1.56 18.15 4.18
N THR A 206 2.07 18.57 3.02
CA THR A 206 3.19 19.51 2.91
C THR A 206 2.96 20.60 1.86
N ASN A 207 1.73 20.74 1.37
CA ASN A 207 1.37 21.69 0.30
C ASN A 207 1.50 23.17 0.70
N SER A 208 1.51 23.47 2.00
CA SER A 208 1.72 24.82 2.54
C SER A 208 3.17 25.10 2.96
N MET A 209 4.08 24.15 2.77
CA MET A 209 5.47 24.24 3.21
C MET A 209 6.37 24.66 2.06
N ASN A 210 7.51 25.29 2.39
CA ASN A 210 8.66 25.34 1.50
C ASN A 210 9.58 24.13 1.72
N TYR A 211 10.58 23.96 0.85
CA TYR A 211 11.41 22.74 0.89
C TYR A 211 12.28 22.64 2.15
N GLN A 212 12.72 23.78 2.69
CA GLN A 212 13.47 23.80 3.94
C GLN A 212 12.59 23.30 5.10
N GLN A 213 11.36 23.81 5.21
CA GLN A 213 10.38 23.36 6.21
C GLN A 213 10.03 21.87 6.06
N LEU A 214 9.90 21.35 4.82
CA LEU A 214 9.73 19.91 4.62
C LEU A 214 10.86 19.12 5.30
N ILE A 215 12.11 19.50 5.06
CA ILE A 215 13.26 18.77 5.60
C ILE A 215 13.32 18.92 7.12
N GLU A 216 13.23 20.15 7.63
CA GLU A 216 13.32 20.47 9.04
C GLU A 216 12.19 19.79 9.83
N ASP A 217 10.93 20.06 9.47
CA ASP A 217 9.77 19.64 10.26
C ASP A 217 9.43 18.15 10.08
N LYS A 218 9.69 17.58 8.89
CA LYS A 218 9.32 16.18 8.62
C LYS A 218 10.45 15.19 8.83
N PHE A 219 11.70 15.57 8.58
CA PHE A 219 12.82 14.61 8.64
C PHE A 219 13.83 14.89 9.75
N LEU A 220 14.05 16.15 10.14
CA LEU A 220 15.02 16.50 11.18
C LEU A 220 14.39 16.63 12.58
N GLU A 221 13.12 17.02 12.66
CA GLU A 221 12.38 17.09 13.93
C GLU A 221 12.27 15.71 14.57
N LYS A 222 12.60 15.59 15.87
CA LYS A 222 12.72 14.28 16.55
C LYS A 222 11.39 13.56 16.66
N ASP A 223 10.33 14.31 16.94
CA ASP A 223 8.98 13.76 17.15
C ASP A 223 8.17 13.63 15.85
N SER A 224 8.79 13.92 14.70
CA SER A 224 8.11 13.73 13.41
C SER A 224 7.84 12.25 13.15
N SER A 225 6.57 11.94 12.95
CA SER A 225 6.11 10.60 12.56
C SER A 225 6.72 10.11 11.23
N TRP A 226 7.24 11.00 10.38
CA TRP A 226 7.84 10.64 9.10
C TRP A 226 9.22 9.99 9.25
N ARG A 227 9.91 10.19 10.39
CA ARG A 227 11.22 9.57 10.64
C ARG A 227 11.13 8.07 10.82
N SER A 228 10.10 7.59 11.50
CA SER A 228 9.85 6.16 11.68
C SER A 228 9.06 5.55 10.52
N ASP A 229 8.50 6.37 9.65
CA ASP A 229 7.59 5.94 8.59
C ASP A 229 8.25 5.05 7.54
N ALA A 230 9.50 5.33 7.14
CA ALA A 230 10.19 4.50 6.16
C ALA A 230 10.41 3.07 6.68
N VAL A 231 10.80 2.94 7.94
CA VAL A 231 10.91 1.64 8.64
C VAL A 231 9.54 1.00 8.77
N GLY A 232 8.53 1.77 9.21
CA GLY A 232 7.15 1.31 9.38
C GLY A 232 6.54 0.75 8.11
N ILE A 233 6.77 1.38 6.95
CA ILE A 233 6.25 0.87 5.67
C ILE A 233 6.86 -0.49 5.31
N ILE A 234 8.17 -0.67 5.55
CA ILE A 234 8.82 -1.96 5.29
C ILE A 234 8.30 -3.02 6.26
N LEU A 235 8.25 -2.71 7.56
CA LEU A 235 7.76 -3.64 8.57
C LEU A 235 6.32 -4.06 8.32
N GLN A 236 5.46 -3.12 7.91
CA GLN A 236 4.07 -3.43 7.62
C GLN A 236 3.92 -4.34 6.38
N GLU A 237 4.73 -4.16 5.35
CA GLU A 237 4.69 -5.02 4.15
C GLU A 237 5.13 -6.47 4.47
N PHE A 238 5.99 -6.65 5.48
CA PHE A 238 6.62 -7.93 5.82
C PHE A 238 6.35 -8.39 7.26
N ASN A 239 5.17 -8.08 7.80
CA ASN A 239 4.66 -8.57 9.09
C ASN A 239 5.65 -8.42 10.25
N GLY A 240 6.28 -7.25 10.36
CA GLY A 240 7.20 -6.91 11.44
C GLY A 240 8.60 -7.54 11.32
N ASN A 241 8.91 -8.26 10.25
CA ASN A 241 10.20 -8.90 10.10
C ASN A 241 11.32 -7.87 9.83
N THR A 242 12.18 -7.67 10.82
CA THR A 242 13.26 -6.68 10.82
C THR A 242 14.42 -7.03 9.89
N ASN A 243 14.51 -8.25 9.37
CA ASN A 243 15.55 -8.59 8.39
C ASN A 243 15.38 -7.79 7.09
N TYR A 244 14.15 -7.43 6.72
CA TYR A 244 13.87 -6.61 5.54
C TYR A 244 14.41 -5.19 5.69
N THR A 245 14.20 -4.56 6.85
CA THR A 245 14.76 -3.22 7.13
C THR A 245 16.28 -3.29 7.25
N GLY A 246 16.83 -4.38 7.80
CA GLY A 246 18.27 -4.64 7.84
C GLY A 246 18.90 -4.75 6.46
N ALA A 247 18.25 -5.43 5.51
CA ALA A 247 18.74 -5.53 4.13
C ALA A 247 18.71 -4.16 3.42
N VAL A 248 17.62 -3.41 3.56
CA VAL A 248 17.51 -2.03 3.03
C VAL A 248 18.59 -1.13 3.63
N LYS A 249 18.86 -1.25 4.93
CA LYS A 249 19.94 -0.51 5.60
C LYS A 249 21.32 -0.87 5.06
N CYS A 250 21.61 -2.16 4.83
CA CYS A 250 22.87 -2.58 4.22
C CYS A 250 23.07 -1.97 2.83
N ILE A 251 22.01 -1.95 2.00
CA ILE A 251 22.06 -1.31 0.68
C ILE A 251 22.33 0.18 0.80
N ALA A 252 21.68 0.87 1.75
CA ALA A 252 21.89 2.28 2.01
C ALA A 252 23.29 2.63 2.53
N ASP A 253 23.92 1.68 3.24
CA ASP A 253 25.30 1.78 3.71
C ASP A 253 26.32 1.47 2.58
N GLY A 254 25.86 1.18 1.37
CA GLY A 254 26.69 0.91 0.18
C GLY A 254 27.02 -0.55 -0.06
N HIS A 255 26.49 -1.48 0.73
CA HIS A 255 26.60 -2.92 0.47
C HIS A 255 25.58 -3.34 -0.57
N VAL A 256 25.99 -3.30 -1.83
CA VAL A 256 25.07 -3.45 -2.97
C VAL A 256 25.07 -4.85 -3.58
N ARG A 257 25.92 -5.77 -3.12
CA ARG A 257 25.95 -7.17 -3.59
C ARG A 257 25.33 -8.11 -2.57
N GLN A 258 24.62 -9.14 -3.05
CA GLN A 258 24.00 -10.17 -2.19
C GLN A 258 24.98 -10.77 -1.17
N SER A 259 26.22 -11.05 -1.56
CA SER A 259 27.23 -11.60 -0.64
C SER A 259 27.59 -10.62 0.47
N GLU A 260 27.78 -9.34 0.15
CA GLU A 260 28.12 -8.31 1.13
C GLU A 260 26.97 -8.10 2.11
N ILE A 261 25.73 -8.08 1.61
CA ILE A 261 24.52 -7.95 2.43
C ILE A 261 24.37 -9.16 3.36
N ALA A 262 24.50 -10.38 2.84
CA ALA A 262 24.41 -11.61 3.63
C ALA A 262 25.47 -11.63 4.75
N ASP A 263 26.71 -11.31 4.44
CA ASP A 263 27.82 -11.28 5.39
C ASP A 263 27.59 -10.21 6.48
N ARG A 264 27.11 -9.02 6.09
CA ARG A 264 26.82 -7.91 7.02
C ARG A 264 25.65 -8.23 7.96
N MET A 265 24.61 -8.86 7.44
CA MET A 265 23.43 -9.30 8.20
C MET A 265 23.67 -10.59 8.98
N ARG A 266 24.79 -11.30 8.73
CA ARG A 266 25.11 -12.61 9.31
C ARG A 266 24.02 -13.66 9.08
N ILE A 267 23.47 -13.68 7.87
CA ILE A 267 22.49 -14.67 7.42
C ILE A 267 23.06 -15.47 6.24
N ASP A 268 22.51 -16.65 6.01
CA ASP A 268 22.91 -17.45 4.86
C ASP A 268 22.51 -16.78 3.53
N ARG A 269 23.21 -17.14 2.45
CA ARG A 269 22.99 -16.53 1.14
C ARG A 269 21.60 -16.81 0.58
N ALA A 270 20.98 -17.94 0.91
CA ALA A 270 19.65 -18.28 0.41
C ALA A 270 18.56 -17.49 1.14
N ALA A 271 18.67 -17.28 2.46
CA ALA A 271 17.82 -16.36 3.21
C ALA A 271 17.96 -14.91 2.69
N CYS A 272 19.19 -14.43 2.49
CA CYS A 272 19.43 -13.11 1.92
C CYS A 272 18.81 -12.97 0.52
N LYS A 273 18.94 -14.01 -0.33
CA LYS A 273 18.32 -14.02 -1.65
C LYS A 273 16.81 -13.84 -1.57
N ARG A 274 16.14 -14.61 -0.70
CA ARG A 274 14.68 -14.53 -0.51
C ARG A 274 14.24 -13.12 -0.11
N ILE A 275 14.94 -12.51 0.85
CA ILE A 275 14.65 -11.14 1.30
C ILE A 275 14.78 -10.13 0.14
N LEU A 276 15.84 -10.24 -0.66
CA LEU A 276 16.06 -9.35 -1.80
C LEU A 276 15.02 -9.56 -2.91
N ASP A 277 14.69 -10.83 -3.21
CA ASP A 277 13.66 -11.19 -4.19
C ASP A 277 12.29 -10.66 -3.74
N ASP A 278 11.94 -10.78 -2.46
CA ASP A 278 10.70 -10.26 -1.88
C ASP A 278 10.65 -8.71 -1.90
N LEU A 279 11.76 -8.02 -1.56
CA LEU A 279 11.86 -6.55 -1.63
C LEU A 279 11.75 -6.03 -3.07
N GLU A 280 12.36 -6.74 -4.02
CA GLU A 280 12.26 -6.43 -5.45
C GLU A 280 10.84 -6.68 -5.95
N PHE A 281 10.20 -7.77 -5.52
CA PHE A 281 8.83 -8.14 -5.89
C PHE A 281 7.80 -7.07 -5.50
N VAL A 282 7.95 -6.45 -4.33
CA VAL A 282 7.09 -5.33 -3.89
C VAL A 282 7.55 -3.96 -4.42
N GLY A 283 8.69 -3.91 -5.10
CA GLY A 283 9.23 -2.72 -5.75
C GLY A 283 9.91 -1.70 -4.83
N MET A 284 10.33 -2.11 -3.62
CA MET A 284 11.08 -1.25 -2.69
C MET A 284 12.54 -1.10 -3.12
N ILE A 285 13.12 -2.16 -3.69
CA ILE A 285 14.46 -2.15 -4.28
C ILE A 285 14.38 -2.51 -5.77
N GLU A 286 15.47 -2.32 -6.47
CA GLU A 286 15.66 -2.79 -7.84
C GLU A 286 17.02 -3.45 -8.03
N ARG A 287 17.06 -4.47 -8.89
CA ARG A 287 18.28 -5.13 -9.32
C ARG A 287 18.80 -4.50 -10.61
N LYS A 288 20.01 -3.95 -10.57
CA LYS A 288 20.70 -3.38 -11.73
C LYS A 288 21.84 -4.27 -12.17
N ILE A 289 22.01 -4.42 -13.49
CA ILE A 289 23.20 -5.01 -14.09
C ILE A 289 24.02 -3.85 -14.68
N PRO A 290 25.21 -3.55 -14.15
CA PRO A 290 26.03 -2.45 -14.65
C PRO A 290 26.34 -2.59 -16.15
N MET A 291 26.08 -1.53 -16.90
CA MET A 291 26.46 -1.42 -18.32
C MET A 291 27.98 -1.50 -18.44
N GLY A 292 28.49 -2.27 -19.41
CA GLY A 292 29.94 -2.44 -19.62
C GLY A 292 30.58 -3.63 -18.89
N GLY A 293 29.79 -4.49 -18.24
CA GLY A 293 30.24 -5.85 -17.87
C GLY A 293 31.10 -5.95 -16.60
N SER A 294 31.25 -4.88 -15.81
CA SER A 294 31.87 -4.95 -14.49
C SER A 294 31.16 -4.06 -13.46
N PRO A 295 30.69 -4.63 -12.34
CA PRO A 295 30.64 -6.06 -12.03
C PRO A 295 29.66 -6.85 -12.92
N LYS A 296 30.05 -8.06 -13.34
CA LYS A 296 29.16 -9.03 -14.04
C LYS A 296 27.95 -9.47 -13.20
N LYS A 297 27.99 -9.22 -11.89
CA LYS A 297 26.97 -9.63 -10.93
C LYS A 297 26.00 -8.48 -10.66
N PRO A 298 24.71 -8.80 -10.43
CA PRO A 298 23.72 -7.78 -10.12
C PRO A 298 24.09 -7.01 -8.85
N VAL A 299 23.77 -5.72 -8.87
CA VAL A 299 23.82 -4.83 -7.71
C VAL A 299 22.41 -4.35 -7.37
N TYR A 300 22.14 -4.10 -6.09
CA TYR A 300 20.84 -3.66 -5.61
C TYR A 300 20.88 -2.17 -5.25
N SER A 301 19.81 -1.46 -5.56
CA SER A 301 19.60 -0.07 -5.12
C SER A 301 18.18 0.12 -4.61
N ILE A 302 18.00 1.04 -3.66
CA ILE A 302 16.67 1.42 -3.16
C ILE A 302 15.96 2.20 -4.27
N LYS A 303 14.78 1.72 -4.66
CA LYS A 303 13.98 2.30 -5.75
C LYS A 303 13.02 3.36 -5.25
N ASP A 304 12.47 3.17 -4.05
CA ASP A 304 11.47 4.08 -3.50
C ASP A 304 12.12 5.38 -2.99
N PRO A 305 11.71 6.57 -3.48
CA PRO A 305 12.37 7.82 -3.11
C PRO A 305 12.32 8.14 -1.62
N PHE A 306 11.17 7.91 -0.97
CA PHE A 306 11.00 8.18 0.46
C PHE A 306 11.85 7.25 1.34
N ILE A 307 11.88 5.96 1.03
CA ILE A 307 12.78 5.01 1.71
C ILE A 307 14.24 5.37 1.43
N SER A 308 14.58 5.69 0.18
CA SER A 308 15.94 6.05 -0.22
C SER A 308 16.44 7.26 0.55
N PHE A 309 15.67 8.35 0.59
CA PHE A 309 16.04 9.55 1.32
C PHE A 309 16.17 9.27 2.84
N SER A 310 15.20 8.57 3.42
CA SER A 310 15.18 8.24 4.84
C SER A 310 16.38 7.38 5.28
N PHE A 311 16.77 6.39 4.47
CA PHE A 311 17.88 5.50 4.81
C PHE A 311 19.26 6.08 4.42
N ASN A 312 19.39 6.65 3.22
CA ASN A 312 20.67 7.15 2.71
C ASN A 312 21.09 8.48 3.36
N ILE A 313 20.13 9.37 3.64
CA ILE A 313 20.40 10.72 4.13
C ILE A 313 20.14 10.80 5.63
N ILE A 314 18.94 10.47 6.09
CA ILE A 314 18.56 10.70 7.49
C ILE A 314 19.25 9.69 8.42
N SER A 315 19.05 8.39 8.17
CA SER A 315 19.56 7.33 9.04
C SER A 315 21.09 7.27 9.09
N ASN A 316 21.78 7.70 8.04
CA ASN A 316 23.24 7.77 7.99
C ASN A 316 23.81 8.97 8.77
N ASN A 317 22.99 9.99 9.03
CA ASN A 317 23.40 11.23 9.69
C ASN A 317 22.74 11.45 11.06
N THR A 318 22.09 10.44 11.64
CA THR A 318 21.34 10.54 12.91
C THR A 318 22.14 11.21 14.03
N LYS A 319 23.43 10.87 14.20
CA LYS A 319 24.29 11.50 15.23
C LYS A 319 24.45 13.00 15.04
N LEU A 320 24.63 13.45 13.80
CA LEU A 320 24.76 14.87 13.47
C LEU A 320 23.43 15.59 13.70
N ILE A 321 22.32 14.98 13.27
CA ILE A 321 20.98 15.52 13.46
C ILE A 321 20.67 15.68 14.95
N GLU A 322 20.88 14.63 15.76
CA GLU A 322 20.64 14.67 17.21
C GLU A 322 21.52 15.68 17.94
N SER A 323 22.78 15.85 17.51
CA SER A 323 23.70 16.83 18.10
C SER A 323 23.31 18.28 17.79
N ASN A 324 22.71 18.55 16.62
CA ASN A 324 22.27 19.89 16.22
C ASN A 324 20.88 20.23 16.77
N SER A 325 19.96 19.27 16.84
CA SER A 325 18.66 19.44 17.52
C SER A 325 18.80 19.67 19.03
N SER A 326 19.98 19.41 19.61
CA SER A 326 20.28 19.66 21.03
C SER A 326 20.89 21.05 21.27
N LYS A 327 21.27 21.78 20.21
CA LYS A 327 21.84 23.14 20.31
C LYS A 327 20.80 24.26 20.30
N SER A 328 19.51 23.92 20.26
CA SER A 328 18.39 24.86 20.39
C SER A 328 17.78 24.89 21.80
N VAL A 329 18.51 24.44 22.82
CA VAL A 329 18.14 24.64 24.24
C VAL A 329 19.31 25.29 24.98
N THR A 330 19.43 26.60 24.83
CA THR A 330 19.94 27.48 25.88
C THR A 330 19.24 28.81 25.74
N TYR A 331 18.31 29.08 26.66
CA TYR A 331 18.04 30.42 27.14
C TYR A 331 18.29 30.38 28.64
N ASP A 332 19.38 31.06 29.01
CA ASP A 332 19.88 31.50 30.34
C ASP A 332 19.48 30.75 31.61
#